data_AF-A0A7Y3I1I3-F1
#
_entry.id   AF-A0A7Y3I1I3-F1
#
_cell.length_a   1.000
_cell.length_b   1.000
_cell.length_c   1.000
_cell.angle_alpha   90.00
_cell.angle_beta   90.00
_cell.angle_gamma   90.00
#
_symmetry.space_group_name_H-M   'P 1'
#
loop_
_entity.id
_entity.type
_entity.pdbx_description
1 polymer ?
#
loop_
_entity_poly.entity_id
_entity_poly.type
_entity_poly.pdbx_seq_one_letter_code
_entity_poly.pdbx_strand_id
1 'polypeptide(L)'
;MSRLLTLAAAPVVAGAVLLMPVSSVAQSGHSIMITDDGAGPQVFHLTVPDLRQARRPDFVRDDLPLFNQKLDLDAVQRMSVRERLEAYLAEFNALAKATLPEASSSDKQIVVPGGPVVVRPGGHAGHAGEWHGDHGAGVSVDDIVHDAIGDVSTLDVDADVGPGGMAIAIRAGVGTPIGDAEGEDGAMIIVTADEEGEGEGHAMMPDSGVVVAIETGEDVPEEVREELQKKAEAMADRLREQIAQGEMPGMGGMHMRSPEDRMKRMEELAEKVKKFNVGKVGLKQQFVTDVRAMLQPDQLDRWPALDRALVRKKTLPAGELAGERTDLTEVLGGVYLSEAEQEEIAETLWGYEMALHDALTRRNAFLASAEGKIGNAMKNGEPDRAIAVAERSATLRTAVRDVNESYRDLLAAQLEADTAAAFRRRALEQSYPKIYRPRHADKVFAAAQRIDGLEDETRAGVDELYHAYRAELETMNEQVRRTVKQHEPARSRRALEHVKEAMAGGSMDLGIANDERIREAYQRRNALDDRYVKYLRDMLTPDQVALLPTKPKRSKGPIIIERSANEEY
;
A
#
# COMPACT_ATOMS: atom_id res chain seq x y z
N MET A 1 -66.37 -35.41 -17.77
CA MET A 1 -65.24 -36.01 -18.51
C MET A 1 -64.96 -35.05 -19.67
N SER A 2 -63.91 -34.24 -19.73
CA SER A 2 -62.51 -34.45 -19.34
C SER A 2 -61.87 -33.15 -18.84
N ARG A 3 -61.04 -33.26 -17.79
CA ARG A 3 -60.21 -32.19 -17.23
C ARG A 3 -58.93 -32.08 -18.06
N LEU A 4 -58.58 -30.88 -18.51
CA LEU A 4 -57.24 -30.53 -18.98
C LEU A 4 -56.50 -29.85 -17.82
N LEU A 5 -55.52 -30.58 -17.27
CA LEU A 5 -54.56 -30.11 -16.28
C LEU A 5 -53.42 -29.42 -17.03
N THR A 6 -53.29 -28.11 -16.88
CA THR A 6 -52.10 -27.37 -17.31
C THR A 6 -51.14 -27.30 -16.13
N LEU A 7 -50.10 -28.11 -16.16
CA LEU A 7 -48.97 -28.03 -15.23
C LEU A 7 -48.10 -26.84 -15.64
N ALA A 8 -48.10 -25.77 -14.85
CA ALA A 8 -47.13 -24.70 -14.98
C ALA A 8 -45.84 -25.13 -14.25
N ALA A 9 -44.75 -25.30 -14.99
CA ALA A 9 -43.42 -25.49 -14.42
C ALA A 9 -42.93 -24.14 -13.89
N ALA A 10 -42.72 -24.04 -12.57
CA ALA A 10 -42.01 -22.92 -11.97
C ALA A 10 -40.50 -23.09 -12.20
N PRO A 11 -39.77 -22.05 -12.65
CA PRO A 11 -38.32 -22.12 -12.73
C PRO A 11 -37.75 -22.06 -11.30
N VAL A 12 -37.01 -23.11 -10.92
CA VAL A 12 -36.15 -23.08 -9.73
C VAL A 12 -34.90 -22.29 -10.11
N VAL A 13 -34.85 -21.01 -9.73
CA VAL A 13 -33.64 -20.18 -9.86
C VAL A 13 -32.81 -20.41 -8.60
N ALA A 14 -31.64 -21.04 -8.75
CA ALA A 14 -30.67 -21.19 -7.68
C ALA A 14 -30.06 -19.83 -7.34
N GLY A 15 -30.27 -19.35 -6.11
CA GLY A 15 -29.75 -18.07 -5.62
C GLY A 15 -28.22 -18.09 -5.52
N ALA A 16 -27.56 -17.25 -6.31
CA ALA A 16 -26.11 -17.06 -6.27
C ALA A 16 -25.77 -15.85 -5.38
N VAL A 17 -24.88 -16.04 -4.40
CA VAL A 17 -24.31 -14.95 -3.59
C VAL A 17 -23.00 -14.52 -4.23
N LEU A 18 -22.94 -13.29 -4.76
CA LEU A 18 -21.73 -12.73 -5.36
C LEU A 18 -20.99 -11.87 -4.32
N LEU A 19 -19.77 -12.27 -3.97
CA LEU A 19 -18.85 -11.54 -3.09
C LEU A 19 -17.67 -11.04 -3.93
N MET A 20 -17.54 -9.72 -4.12
CA MET A 20 -16.46 -9.13 -4.91
C MET A 20 -15.76 -8.01 -4.14
N PRO A 21 -14.44 -8.10 -3.89
CA PRO A 21 -13.66 -7.02 -3.32
C PRO A 21 -13.34 -5.97 -4.41
N VAL A 22 -13.96 -4.80 -4.33
CA VAL A 22 -13.53 -3.65 -5.15
C VAL A 22 -12.21 -3.14 -4.55
N SER A 23 -11.13 -3.09 -5.31
CA SER A 23 -9.76 -3.00 -4.75
C SER A 23 -9.45 -1.71 -3.98
N SER A 24 -10.17 -0.61 -4.26
CA SER A 24 -10.09 0.64 -3.46
C SER A 24 -11.01 0.62 -2.23
N VAL A 25 -11.97 -0.29 -2.19
CA VAL A 25 -12.97 -0.51 -1.13
C VAL A 25 -12.48 -1.58 -0.13
N ALA A 26 -11.58 -2.46 -0.57
CA ALA A 26 -10.89 -3.43 0.27
C ALA A 26 -9.91 -2.78 1.27
N GLN A 27 -9.30 -1.63 0.92
CA GLN A 27 -8.48 -0.86 1.87
C GLN A 27 -9.31 -0.14 2.92
N SER A 28 -10.59 0.17 2.64
CA SER A 28 -11.49 0.84 3.57
C SER A 28 -12.38 -0.13 4.38
N GLY A 29 -12.19 -1.45 4.27
CA GLY A 29 -12.99 -2.43 5.03
C GLY A 29 -14.45 -2.57 4.58
N HIS A 30 -14.79 -2.13 3.37
CA HIS A 30 -16.16 -2.17 2.86
C HIS A 30 -16.40 -3.44 2.04
N SER A 31 -17.49 -4.15 2.32
CA SER A 31 -17.97 -5.30 1.54
C SER A 31 -19.37 -4.98 1.01
N ILE A 32 -19.57 -5.16 -0.30
CA ILE A 32 -20.89 -5.14 -0.92
C ILE A 32 -21.25 -6.60 -1.17
N MET A 33 -22.34 -7.05 -0.54
CA MET A 33 -22.88 -8.39 -0.75
C MET A 33 -24.23 -8.27 -1.42
N ILE A 34 -24.40 -8.97 -2.53
CA ILE A 34 -25.69 -9.06 -3.22
C ILE A 34 -26.23 -10.47 -2.97
N THR A 35 -27.39 -10.55 -2.34
CA THR A 35 -28.10 -11.82 -2.12
C THR A 35 -29.44 -11.76 -2.85
N ASP A 36 -29.78 -12.82 -3.57
CA ASP A 36 -31.09 -12.99 -4.19
C ASP A 36 -31.86 -14.06 -3.39
N ASP A 37 -32.88 -13.62 -2.64
CA ASP A 37 -33.75 -14.50 -1.86
C ASP A 37 -35.09 -14.81 -2.57
N GLY A 38 -35.19 -14.51 -3.87
CA GLY A 38 -36.41 -14.68 -4.66
C GLY A 38 -37.42 -13.53 -4.49
N ALA A 39 -37.17 -12.57 -3.61
CA ALA A 39 -37.88 -11.28 -3.56
C ALA A 39 -37.16 -10.18 -4.35
N GLY A 40 -36.05 -10.51 -5.00
CA GLY A 40 -35.17 -9.61 -5.75
C GLY A 40 -33.80 -9.44 -5.08
N PRO A 41 -32.80 -8.89 -5.78
CA PRO A 41 -31.46 -8.71 -5.27
C PRO A 41 -31.44 -7.70 -4.10
N GLN A 42 -31.10 -8.17 -2.91
CA GLN A 42 -30.81 -7.34 -1.75
C GLN A 42 -29.31 -7.02 -1.69
N VAL A 43 -28.98 -5.72 -1.68
CA VAL A 43 -27.60 -5.24 -1.56
C VAL A 43 -27.32 -4.89 -0.10
N PHE A 44 -26.53 -5.72 0.57
CA PHE A 44 -26.03 -5.44 1.92
C PHE A 44 -24.71 -4.70 1.84
N HIS A 45 -24.71 -3.45 2.30
CA HIS A 45 -23.50 -2.69 2.55
C HIS A 45 -23.02 -2.96 3.98
N LEU A 46 -21.96 -3.75 4.09
CA LEU A 46 -21.29 -4.00 5.37
C LEU A 46 -20.05 -3.13 5.42
N THR A 47 -20.11 -2.09 6.26
CA THR A 47 -18.93 -1.30 6.63
C THR A 47 -18.30 -1.99 7.84
N VAL A 48 -17.25 -2.76 7.60
CA VAL A 48 -16.45 -3.30 8.70
C VAL A 48 -15.54 -2.18 9.18
N PRO A 49 -15.56 -1.80 10.47
CA PRO A 49 -14.61 -0.81 10.97
C PRO A 49 -13.18 -1.24 10.63
N ASP A 50 -12.35 -0.32 10.15
CA ASP A 50 -10.93 -0.59 9.93
C ASP A 50 -10.22 -0.80 11.28
N LEU A 51 -10.12 -2.08 11.68
CA LEU A 51 -9.49 -2.47 12.93
C LEU A 51 -7.99 -2.15 12.94
N ARG A 52 -7.34 -2.07 11.77
CA ARG A 52 -5.92 -1.70 11.69
C ARG A 52 -5.75 -0.23 12.03
N GLN A 53 -6.60 0.62 11.47
CA GLN A 53 -6.60 2.05 11.83
C GLN A 53 -6.97 2.26 13.30
N ALA A 54 -7.98 1.54 13.81
CA ALA A 54 -8.35 1.61 15.22
C ALA A 54 -7.14 1.27 16.12
N ARG A 55 -6.47 0.15 15.85
CA ARG A 55 -5.29 -0.35 16.59
C ARG A 55 -4.02 0.49 16.43
N ARG A 56 -4.01 1.52 15.59
CA ARG A 56 -2.87 2.43 15.49
C ARG A 56 -2.90 3.45 16.64
N PRO A 57 -1.90 3.50 17.54
CA PRO A 57 -1.89 4.48 18.62
C PRO A 57 -1.75 5.92 18.08
N ASP A 58 -2.22 6.90 18.86
CA ASP A 58 -2.09 8.32 18.51
C ASP A 58 -0.64 8.80 18.61
N PHE A 59 0.21 8.16 19.40
CA PHE A 59 1.64 8.44 19.53
C PHE A 59 2.44 7.13 19.44
N VAL A 60 3.61 7.16 18.81
CA VAL A 60 4.54 6.03 18.69
C VAL A 60 5.95 6.45 19.10
N ARG A 61 6.83 5.49 19.41
CA ARG A 61 8.24 5.75 19.75
C ARG A 61 8.94 6.63 18.72
N ASP A 62 8.66 6.41 17.43
CA ASP A 62 9.19 7.21 16.31
C ASP A 62 8.80 8.70 16.34
N ASP A 63 7.85 9.09 17.20
CA ASP A 63 7.50 10.49 17.39
C ASP A 63 8.43 11.21 18.37
N LEU A 64 9.19 10.50 19.21
CA LEU A 64 10.10 11.10 20.20
C LEU A 64 11.09 12.11 19.61
N PRO A 65 11.76 11.85 18.46
CA PRO A 65 12.62 12.86 17.84
C PRO A 65 11.89 14.17 17.53
N LEU A 66 10.61 14.09 17.15
CA LEU A 66 9.80 15.26 16.85
C LEU A 66 9.43 16.04 18.12
N PHE A 67 9.10 15.36 19.23
CA PHE A 67 8.91 16.00 20.53
C PHE A 67 10.18 16.75 20.94
N ASN A 68 11.33 16.07 20.88
CA ASN A 68 12.63 16.63 21.25
C ASN A 68 12.96 17.89 20.42
N GLN A 69 12.82 17.79 19.10
CA GLN A 69 13.15 18.87 18.18
C GLN A 69 12.19 20.07 18.30
N LYS A 70 10.87 19.81 18.36
CA LYS A 70 9.88 20.89 18.31
C LYS A 70 9.66 21.56 19.65
N LEU A 71 9.84 20.84 20.77
CA LEU A 71 9.68 21.39 22.11
C LEU A 71 11.00 21.78 22.77
N ASP A 72 12.15 21.45 22.17
CA ASP A 72 13.48 21.81 22.68
C ASP A 72 13.68 21.29 24.11
N LEU A 73 13.47 19.98 24.25
CA LEU A 73 13.47 19.30 25.54
C LEU A 73 14.90 19.07 26.04
N ASP A 74 15.13 19.40 27.30
CA ASP A 74 16.39 19.07 27.97
C ASP A 74 16.56 17.55 28.20
N ALA A 75 17.71 17.10 28.67
CA ALA A 75 17.97 15.68 28.89
C ALA A 75 16.97 15.02 29.86
N VAL A 76 16.57 15.70 30.93
CA VAL A 76 15.64 15.17 31.94
C VAL A 76 14.24 15.07 31.36
N GLN A 77 13.76 16.14 30.72
CA GLN A 77 12.46 16.17 30.05
C GLN A 77 12.36 15.12 28.95
N ARG A 78 13.42 14.88 28.16
CA ARG A 78 13.45 13.83 27.14
C ARG A 78 13.23 12.44 27.73
N MET A 79 13.86 12.13 28.86
CA MET A 79 13.63 10.86 29.56
C MET A 79 12.18 10.78 30.07
N SER A 80 11.66 11.86 30.67
CA SER A 80 10.29 11.88 31.17
C SER A 80 9.23 11.76 30.06
N VAL A 81 9.41 12.38 28.89
CA VAL A 81 8.52 12.17 27.72
C VAL A 81 8.57 10.72 27.28
N ARG A 82 9.77 10.11 27.20
CA ARG A 82 9.94 8.71 26.80
C ARG A 82 9.20 7.78 27.75
N GLU A 83 9.41 7.90 29.07
CA GLU A 83 8.73 7.06 30.07
C GLU A 83 7.21 7.19 29.99
N ARG A 84 6.69 8.42 29.85
CA ARG A 84 5.25 8.67 29.69
C ARG A 84 4.70 8.09 28.39
N LEU A 85 5.49 8.10 27.32
CA LEU A 85 5.10 7.51 26.04
C LEU A 85 5.04 5.98 26.14
N GLU A 86 6.00 5.35 26.80
CA GLU A 86 5.96 3.91 27.08
C GLU A 86 4.74 3.53 27.93
N ALA A 87 4.43 4.29 28.97
CA ALA A 87 3.24 4.08 29.78
C ALA A 87 1.96 4.22 28.94
N TYR A 88 1.86 5.26 28.12
CA TYR A 88 0.75 5.43 27.17
C TYR A 88 0.60 4.24 26.22
N LEU A 89 1.71 3.74 25.65
CA LEU A 89 1.69 2.60 24.73
C LEU A 89 1.27 1.31 25.43
N ALA A 90 1.73 1.08 26.66
CA ALA A 90 1.33 -0.07 27.47
C ALA A 90 -0.18 -0.04 27.77
N GLU A 91 -0.71 1.11 28.20
CA GLU A 91 -2.14 1.30 28.48
C GLU A 91 -2.99 1.18 27.21
N PHE A 92 -2.52 1.73 26.08
CA PHE A 92 -3.17 1.60 24.78
C PHE A 92 -3.27 0.14 24.34
N ASN A 93 -2.18 -0.63 24.47
CA ASN A 93 -2.16 -2.05 24.13
C ASN A 93 -3.07 -2.87 25.05
N ALA A 94 -3.08 -2.58 26.35
CA ALA A 94 -3.98 -3.21 27.31
C ALA A 94 -5.46 -2.93 26.96
N LEU A 95 -5.79 -1.68 26.63
CA LEU A 95 -7.11 -1.28 26.17
C LEU A 95 -7.50 -2.02 24.89
N ALA A 96 -6.62 -2.04 23.89
CA ALA A 96 -6.87 -2.71 22.62
C ALA A 96 -7.11 -4.21 22.79
N LYS A 97 -6.33 -4.88 23.67
CA LYS A 97 -6.50 -6.30 24.01
C LYS A 97 -7.83 -6.55 24.73
N ALA A 98 -8.26 -5.63 25.60
CA ALA A 98 -9.49 -5.79 26.38
C ALA A 98 -10.79 -5.55 25.57
N THR A 99 -10.75 -4.68 24.56
CA THR A 99 -11.98 -4.27 23.84
C THR A 99 -12.10 -4.82 22.43
N LEU A 100 -11.00 -4.94 21.68
CA LEU A 100 -11.03 -5.32 20.27
C LEU A 100 -10.83 -6.84 20.11
N PRO A 101 -11.45 -7.48 19.10
CA PRO A 101 -11.19 -8.89 18.82
C PRO A 101 -9.72 -9.08 18.47
N GLU A 102 -9.13 -10.22 18.87
CA GLU A 102 -7.72 -10.51 18.57
C GLU A 102 -7.43 -10.32 17.07
N ALA A 103 -6.30 -9.67 16.78
CA ALA A 103 -5.86 -9.48 15.42
C ALA A 103 -5.68 -10.86 14.78
N SER A 104 -6.38 -11.10 13.68
CA SER A 104 -6.21 -12.33 12.92
C SER A 104 -4.75 -12.47 12.46
N SER A 105 -4.29 -13.68 12.16
CA SER A 105 -2.92 -13.87 11.65
C SER A 105 -2.64 -13.07 10.36
N SER A 106 -3.67 -12.77 9.57
CA SER A 106 -3.57 -11.89 8.39
C SER A 106 -3.47 -10.40 8.75
N ASP A 107 -3.87 -9.98 9.95
CA ASP A 107 -3.67 -8.62 10.48
C ASP A 107 -2.30 -8.42 11.13
N LYS A 108 -1.62 -9.52 11.52
CA LYS A 108 -0.25 -9.47 12.03
C LYS A 108 0.81 -9.30 10.93
N GLN A 109 0.41 -9.20 9.66
CA GLN A 109 1.36 -8.84 8.60
C GLN A 109 1.84 -7.41 8.82
N ILE A 110 3.06 -7.30 9.37
CA ILE A 110 3.77 -6.04 9.58
C ILE A 110 3.89 -5.34 8.22
N VAL A 111 3.16 -4.26 8.04
CA VAL A 111 3.46 -3.28 6.99
C VAL A 111 4.68 -2.55 7.49
N VAL A 112 5.85 -2.91 6.99
CA VAL A 112 7.06 -2.09 7.16
C VAL A 112 6.71 -0.70 6.60
N PRO A 113 6.68 0.36 7.43
CA PRO A 113 6.40 1.70 6.95
C PRO A 113 7.67 2.22 6.27
N GLY A 114 7.89 1.78 5.04
CA GLY A 114 9.02 2.21 4.22
C GLY A 114 8.59 2.26 2.77
N GLY A 115 8.43 3.47 2.23
CA GLY A 115 8.61 3.67 0.80
C GLY A 115 10.03 3.23 0.39
N PRO A 116 10.33 3.12 -0.90
CA PRO A 116 11.66 2.74 -1.35
C PRO A 116 12.72 3.66 -0.70
N VAL A 117 13.56 3.08 0.16
CA VAL A 117 14.76 3.75 0.64
C VAL A 117 15.65 3.95 -0.58
N VAL A 118 15.78 5.20 -1.01
CA VAL A 118 16.75 5.56 -2.05
C VAL A 118 18.13 5.46 -1.41
N VAL A 119 18.78 4.31 -1.58
CA VAL A 119 20.20 4.16 -1.30
C VAL A 119 20.94 5.09 -2.27
N ARG A 120 21.60 6.11 -1.72
CA ARG A 120 22.47 7.02 -2.47
C ARG A 120 23.68 6.21 -2.96
N PRO A 121 23.97 6.12 -4.27
CA PRO A 121 25.25 5.58 -4.71
C PRO A 121 26.35 6.56 -4.30
N GLY A 122 27.27 6.10 -3.45
CA GLY A 122 28.44 6.84 -3.03
C GLY A 122 29.32 7.17 -4.23
N GLY A 123 29.54 8.47 -4.45
CA GLY A 123 30.55 8.95 -5.38
C GLY A 123 31.94 8.80 -4.78
N HIS A 124 32.81 8.05 -5.46
CA HIS A 124 34.25 8.12 -5.27
C HIS A 124 34.79 9.44 -5.85
N ALA A 125 35.49 10.23 -5.04
CA ALA A 125 36.92 10.51 -5.18
C ALA A 125 37.36 11.75 -4.36
N GLY A 126 38.28 11.52 -3.43
CA GLY A 126 39.46 12.37 -3.18
C GLY A 126 39.26 13.80 -2.68
N HIS A 127 39.36 13.99 -1.36
CA HIS A 127 40.27 14.98 -0.77
C HIS A 127 40.49 14.67 0.71
N ALA A 128 41.74 14.40 1.06
CA ALA A 128 42.19 14.31 2.45
C ALA A 128 42.25 15.71 3.04
N GLY A 129 41.44 15.96 4.06
CA GLY A 129 41.51 17.14 4.93
C GLY A 129 41.19 16.71 6.34
N GLU A 130 42.19 16.75 7.21
CA GLU A 130 42.09 16.51 8.65
C GLU A 130 40.96 17.34 9.28
N TRP A 131 40.02 16.66 9.94
CA TRP A 131 39.09 17.27 10.87
C TRP A 131 39.23 16.57 12.23
N HIS A 132 39.74 17.31 13.21
CA HIS A 132 39.64 16.98 14.62
C HIS A 132 38.29 17.48 15.15
N GLY A 133 37.43 16.54 15.56
CA GLY A 133 36.13 16.82 16.16
C GLY A 133 35.76 15.74 17.17
N ASP A 134 35.68 16.18 18.41
CA ASP A 134 35.36 15.52 19.67
C ASP A 134 34.24 14.45 19.60
N HIS A 135 34.52 13.24 20.11
CA HIS A 135 33.59 12.10 20.12
C HIS A 135 32.70 12.11 21.37
N GLY A 136 31.43 12.48 21.18
CA GLY A 136 30.35 12.19 22.12
C GLY A 136 29.71 10.83 21.84
N ALA A 137 29.85 9.91 22.81
CA ALA A 137 29.08 8.68 23.07
C ALA A 137 28.36 8.00 21.89
N GLY A 138 28.99 6.94 21.36
CA GLY A 138 28.37 6.01 20.42
C GLY A 138 27.30 5.16 21.09
N VAL A 139 26.11 5.11 20.48
CA VAL A 139 25.10 4.07 20.71
C VAL A 139 25.58 2.81 19.98
N SER A 140 25.63 1.68 20.67
CA SER A 140 26.06 0.41 20.06
C SER A 140 25.03 -0.07 19.04
N VAL A 141 25.48 -0.69 17.96
CA VAL A 141 24.60 -1.43 17.02
C VAL A 141 23.86 -2.54 17.76
N ASP A 142 24.45 -3.09 18.83
CA ASP A 142 23.79 -4.08 19.70
C ASP A 142 22.58 -3.50 20.45
N ASP A 143 22.57 -2.20 20.78
CA ASP A 143 21.43 -1.56 21.44
C ASP A 143 20.23 -1.36 20.50
N ILE A 144 20.49 -1.32 19.18
CA ILE A 144 19.46 -1.18 18.14
C ILE A 144 18.89 -2.56 17.74
N VAL A 145 19.71 -3.60 17.78
CA VAL A 145 19.32 -4.96 17.41
C VAL A 145 18.53 -5.66 18.52
N HIS A 146 18.79 -5.34 19.79
CA HIS A 146 18.09 -5.99 20.90
C HIS A 146 16.64 -5.49 21.13
N ASP A 147 16.27 -4.33 20.59
CA ASP A 147 14.98 -3.66 20.88
C ASP A 147 13.92 -3.81 19.75
N ALA A 148 14.31 -4.38 18.60
CA ALA A 148 13.42 -4.58 17.44
C ALA A 148 12.79 -5.99 17.36
N ILE A 149 13.22 -6.92 18.20
CA ILE A 149 12.72 -8.31 18.23
C ILE A 149 12.18 -8.59 19.63
N GLY A 150 10.88 -8.40 19.81
CA GLY A 150 10.19 -8.85 21.01
C GLY A 150 10.11 -10.38 21.06
N ASP A 151 10.55 -10.94 22.18
CA ASP A 151 10.29 -12.29 22.72
C ASP A 151 10.08 -13.43 21.70
N VAL A 152 11.20 -14.02 21.28
CA VAL A 152 11.29 -15.46 20.97
C VAL A 152 12.54 -16.02 21.64
N SER A 153 12.43 -16.41 22.89
CA SER A 153 13.28 -17.47 23.48
C SER A 153 12.99 -18.78 22.74
N THR A 154 13.89 -19.70 22.39
CA THR A 154 15.32 -19.97 22.65
C THR A 154 15.67 -21.14 21.73
N LEU A 155 16.79 -21.09 21.02
CA LEU A 155 17.56 -22.27 20.59
C LEU A 155 18.94 -21.78 20.16
N ASP A 156 19.91 -21.91 21.08
CA ASP A 156 21.33 -21.83 20.75
C ASP A 156 21.70 -23.06 19.91
N VAL A 157 21.99 -22.84 18.64
CA VAL A 157 22.73 -23.79 17.81
C VAL A 157 23.85 -22.98 17.15
N ASP A 158 25.06 -23.11 17.69
CA ASP A 158 26.28 -22.65 17.04
C ASP A 158 26.51 -23.51 15.77
N ALA A 159 26.12 -22.98 14.62
CA ALA A 159 26.53 -23.51 13.32
C ALA A 159 26.97 -22.35 12.42
N ASP A 160 28.27 -22.36 12.11
CA ASP A 160 28.95 -21.44 11.19
C ASP A 160 28.47 -21.74 9.76
N VAL A 161 27.65 -20.87 9.15
CA VAL A 161 27.10 -21.05 7.79
C VAL A 161 27.60 -19.92 6.89
N GLY A 162 28.32 -20.31 5.82
CA GLY A 162 28.83 -19.41 4.78
C GLY A 162 27.76 -18.90 3.80
N PRO A 163 28.14 -18.05 2.83
CA PRO A 163 27.20 -17.29 2.00
C PRO A 163 26.66 -18.14 0.85
N GLY A 164 25.53 -18.81 1.10
CA GLY A 164 24.67 -19.44 0.10
C GLY A 164 23.24 -19.44 0.61
N GLY A 165 22.37 -18.62 0.03
CA GLY A 165 20.98 -18.47 0.50
C GLY A 165 20.17 -19.74 0.29
N MET A 166 19.55 -20.25 1.36
CA MET A 166 18.62 -21.38 1.30
C MET A 166 17.28 -20.96 0.67
N ALA A 167 16.84 -21.67 -0.37
CA ALA A 167 15.49 -21.56 -0.93
C ALA A 167 14.63 -22.75 -0.50
N ILE A 168 13.45 -22.48 0.06
CA ILE A 168 12.46 -23.49 0.46
C ILE A 168 11.13 -23.14 -0.22
N ALA A 169 10.57 -24.08 -0.98
CA ALA A 169 9.23 -23.95 -1.56
C ALA A 169 8.27 -24.98 -0.94
N ILE A 170 7.13 -24.51 -0.43
CA ILE A 170 6.06 -25.36 0.10
C ILE A 170 4.87 -25.27 -0.86
N ARG A 171 4.44 -26.41 -1.41
CA ARG A 171 3.21 -26.52 -2.20
C ARG A 171 2.21 -27.46 -1.51
N ALA A 172 1.00 -26.99 -1.28
CA ALA A 172 -0.12 -27.81 -0.82
C ALA A 172 -1.15 -27.92 -1.94
N GLY A 173 -1.52 -29.14 -2.31
CA GLY A 173 -2.51 -29.43 -3.35
C GLY A 173 -3.42 -30.58 -2.96
N VAL A 174 -4.61 -30.61 -3.56
CA VAL A 174 -5.52 -31.76 -3.51
C VAL A 174 -5.31 -32.54 -4.81
N GLY A 175 -4.83 -33.78 -4.72
CA GLY A 175 -4.49 -34.58 -5.90
C GLY A 175 -4.31 -36.05 -5.56
N THR A 176 -4.34 -36.92 -6.57
CA THR A 176 -4.09 -38.36 -6.42
C THR A 176 -2.59 -38.63 -6.19
N PRO A 177 -2.22 -39.52 -5.25
CA PRO A 177 -0.83 -39.94 -5.09
C PRO A 177 -0.35 -40.67 -6.36
N ILE A 178 0.83 -40.29 -6.85
CA ILE A 178 1.51 -40.96 -7.98
C ILE A 178 2.12 -42.25 -7.42
N GLY A 179 1.75 -43.40 -7.99
CA GLY A 179 2.39 -44.68 -7.68
C GLY A 179 3.81 -44.73 -8.26
N ASP A 180 4.71 -45.39 -7.52
CA ASP A 180 6.15 -45.50 -7.78
C ASP A 180 6.49 -45.71 -9.26
N ALA A 181 6.96 -44.64 -9.92
CA ALA A 181 7.57 -44.69 -11.23
C ALA A 181 8.95 -44.06 -11.13
N GLU A 182 9.99 -44.90 -11.20
CA GLU A 182 11.37 -44.46 -11.36
C GLU A 182 11.51 -43.76 -12.73
N GLY A 183 11.66 -42.44 -12.69
CA GLY A 183 11.94 -41.60 -13.86
C GLY A 183 12.43 -40.24 -13.40
N GLU A 184 13.70 -39.94 -13.68
CA GLU A 184 14.31 -38.63 -13.47
C GLU A 184 13.57 -37.57 -14.32
N ASP A 185 13.27 -36.44 -13.68
CA ASP A 185 12.63 -35.19 -14.17
C ASP A 185 11.18 -34.98 -13.69
N GLY A 186 11.07 -34.27 -12.56
CA GLY A 186 9.83 -33.84 -11.93
C GLY A 186 9.08 -32.78 -12.74
N ALA A 187 8.18 -33.23 -13.61
CA ALA A 187 7.11 -32.40 -14.17
C ALA A 187 5.74 -32.91 -13.68
N MET A 188 5.01 -32.06 -12.95
CA MET A 188 3.62 -32.34 -12.58
C MET A 188 2.73 -32.17 -13.82
N ILE A 189 2.17 -33.28 -14.32
CA ILE A 189 1.18 -33.25 -15.41
C ILE A 189 -0.19 -32.92 -14.81
N ILE A 190 -0.72 -31.73 -15.09
CA ILE A 190 -2.15 -31.44 -14.91
C ILE A 190 -2.89 -32.14 -16.04
N VAL A 191 -3.59 -33.23 -15.73
CA VAL A 191 -4.46 -33.92 -16.69
C VAL A 191 -5.68 -33.03 -16.95
N THR A 192 -5.64 -32.27 -18.05
CA THR A 192 -6.86 -31.74 -18.67
C THR A 192 -7.46 -32.83 -19.52
N ALA A 193 -8.62 -33.35 -19.10
CA ALA A 193 -9.37 -34.31 -19.90
C ALA A 193 -10.04 -33.57 -21.07
N ASP A 194 -9.47 -33.73 -22.26
CA ASP A 194 -10.19 -33.54 -23.53
C ASP A 194 -10.69 -34.92 -24.02
N GLU A 195 -11.72 -34.84 -24.85
CA GLU A 195 -12.86 -35.75 -25.00
C GLU A 195 -12.63 -37.12 -25.66
N GLU A 196 -13.72 -37.91 -25.61
CA GLU A 196 -14.10 -39.07 -26.44
C GLU A 196 -13.74 -40.47 -25.95
N GLY A 197 -14.64 -41.02 -25.13
CA GLY A 197 -14.73 -42.45 -24.85
C GLY A 197 -16.02 -42.79 -24.10
N GLU A 198 -17.10 -43.06 -24.83
CA GLU A 198 -18.33 -43.64 -24.29
C GLU A 198 -18.02 -45.04 -23.72
N GLY A 199 -17.93 -45.14 -22.40
CA GLY A 199 -17.79 -46.39 -21.67
C GLY A 199 -18.45 -46.27 -20.31
N GLU A 200 -19.65 -46.83 -20.17
CA GLU A 200 -20.36 -46.95 -18.90
C GLU A 200 -19.57 -47.86 -17.94
N GLY A 201 -18.78 -47.22 -17.08
CA GLY A 201 -18.17 -47.85 -15.92
C GLY A 201 -18.06 -46.82 -14.81
N HIS A 202 -18.90 -46.93 -13.77
CA HIS A 202 -18.73 -46.19 -12.52
C HIS A 202 -17.43 -46.64 -11.84
N ALA A 203 -16.30 -46.07 -12.26
CA ALA A 203 -15.08 -46.08 -11.47
C ALA A 203 -15.36 -45.21 -10.23
N MET A 204 -15.30 -45.83 -9.04
CA MET A 204 -15.22 -45.09 -7.78
C MET A 204 -14.07 -44.10 -7.91
N MET A 205 -14.34 -42.81 -7.71
CA MET A 205 -13.27 -41.82 -7.62
C MET A 205 -12.33 -42.25 -6.49
N PRO A 206 -11.00 -42.32 -6.73
CA PRO A 206 -10.06 -42.58 -5.66
C PRO A 206 -10.18 -41.49 -4.59
N ASP A 207 -9.99 -41.86 -3.33
CA ASP A 207 -9.99 -40.94 -2.20
C ASP A 207 -9.00 -39.78 -2.47
N SER A 208 -9.54 -38.56 -2.56
CA SER A 208 -8.74 -37.36 -2.78
C SER A 208 -7.89 -37.09 -1.53
N GLY A 209 -6.59 -37.35 -1.63
CA GLY A 209 -5.62 -37.06 -0.58
C GLY A 209 -5.14 -35.61 -0.64
N VAL A 210 -4.94 -34.99 0.53
CA VAL A 210 -4.15 -33.76 0.65
C VAL A 210 -2.68 -34.15 0.58
N VAL A 211 -1.94 -33.59 -0.39
CA VAL A 211 -0.49 -33.78 -0.52
C VAL A 211 0.19 -32.43 -0.27
N VAL A 212 1.09 -32.41 0.71
CA VAL A 212 1.98 -31.28 0.99
C VAL A 212 3.38 -31.71 0.53
N ALA A 213 3.87 -31.10 -0.55
CA ALA A 213 5.22 -31.34 -1.05
C ALA A 213 6.13 -30.19 -0.61
N ILE A 214 7.30 -30.54 -0.07
CA ILE A 214 8.37 -29.60 0.26
C ILE A 214 9.51 -29.87 -0.72
N GLU A 215 9.82 -28.88 -1.54
CA GLU A 215 11.02 -28.90 -2.39
C GLU A 215 12.11 -28.11 -1.65
N THR A 216 13.15 -28.82 -1.21
CA THR A 216 14.34 -28.22 -0.58
C THR A 216 15.53 -28.30 -1.54
N GLY A 217 16.30 -27.21 -1.67
CA GLY A 217 17.60 -27.26 -2.36
C GLY A 217 18.61 -28.17 -1.65
N GLU A 218 19.71 -28.53 -2.35
CA GLU A 218 20.73 -29.47 -1.87
C GLU A 218 21.36 -29.09 -0.51
N ASP A 219 21.39 -27.79 -0.17
CA ASP A 219 22.11 -27.27 1.01
C ASP A 219 21.27 -27.11 2.28
N VAL A 220 20.02 -27.60 2.34
CA VAL A 220 19.23 -27.52 3.57
C VAL A 220 19.71 -28.58 4.58
N PRO A 221 20.14 -28.21 5.81
CA PRO A 221 20.54 -29.16 6.84
C PRO A 221 19.45 -30.21 7.13
N GLU A 222 19.87 -31.44 7.39
CA GLU A 222 18.96 -32.58 7.58
C GLU A 222 17.97 -32.35 8.73
N GLU A 223 18.40 -31.71 9.81
CA GLU A 223 17.54 -31.31 10.94
C GLU A 223 16.40 -30.37 10.52
N VAL A 224 16.68 -29.43 9.60
CA VAL A 224 15.68 -28.50 9.08
C VAL A 224 14.70 -29.22 8.15
N ARG A 225 15.16 -30.21 7.37
CA ARG A 225 14.29 -31.04 6.52
C ARG A 225 13.33 -31.88 7.38
N GLU A 226 13.83 -32.51 8.44
CA GLU A 226 13.00 -33.28 9.37
C GLU A 226 11.96 -32.39 10.06
N GLU A 227 12.34 -31.18 10.49
CA GLU A 227 11.39 -30.24 11.12
C GLU A 227 10.31 -29.76 10.14
N LEU A 228 10.70 -29.47 8.89
CA LEU A 228 9.75 -29.07 7.84
C LEU A 228 8.81 -30.21 7.47
N GLN A 229 9.31 -31.44 7.33
CA GLN A 229 8.51 -32.61 7.05
C GLN A 229 7.49 -32.86 8.17
N LYS A 230 7.93 -32.78 9.44
CA LYS A 230 7.05 -32.87 10.60
C LYS A 230 5.97 -31.77 10.62
N LYS A 231 6.30 -30.55 10.22
CA LYS A 231 5.32 -29.44 10.08
C LYS A 231 4.35 -29.68 8.93
N ALA A 232 4.81 -30.21 7.79
CA ALA A 232 3.97 -30.54 6.65
C ALA A 232 3.00 -31.69 6.96
N GLU A 233 3.46 -32.73 7.67
CA GLU A 233 2.60 -33.82 8.15
C GLU A 233 1.55 -33.32 9.14
N ALA A 234 1.95 -32.52 10.14
CA ALA A 234 1.01 -31.91 11.07
C ALA A 234 -0.01 -30.99 10.37
N MET A 235 0.41 -30.28 9.32
CA MET A 235 -0.49 -29.46 8.50
C MET A 235 -1.43 -30.34 7.66
N ALA A 236 -0.94 -31.42 7.06
CA ALA A 236 -1.74 -32.36 6.28
C ALA A 236 -2.77 -33.07 7.16
N ASP A 237 -2.40 -33.48 8.37
CA ASP A 237 -3.33 -34.10 9.32
C ASP A 237 -4.40 -33.11 9.79
N ARG A 238 -4.01 -31.85 10.05
CA ARG A 238 -4.99 -30.78 10.35
C ARG A 238 -5.94 -30.52 9.19
N LEU A 239 -5.44 -30.53 7.95
CA LEU A 239 -6.25 -30.37 6.74
C LEU A 239 -7.19 -31.56 6.53
N ARG A 240 -6.73 -32.79 6.77
CA ARG A 240 -7.56 -34.00 6.73
C ARG A 240 -8.64 -33.98 7.81
N GLU A 241 -8.31 -33.56 9.03
CA GLU A 241 -9.27 -33.42 10.12
C GLU A 241 -10.33 -32.36 9.80
N GLN A 242 -9.92 -31.22 9.23
CA GLN A 242 -10.86 -30.19 8.74
C GLN A 242 -11.77 -30.73 7.64
N ILE A 243 -11.23 -31.42 6.64
CA ILE A 243 -12.03 -32.03 5.56
C ILE A 243 -13.00 -33.09 6.12
N ALA A 244 -12.55 -33.93 7.05
CA ALA A 244 -13.38 -34.95 7.70
C ALA A 244 -14.52 -34.33 8.54
N GLN A 245 -14.32 -33.13 9.09
CA GLN A 245 -15.35 -32.36 9.79
C GLN A 245 -16.27 -31.56 8.84
N GLY A 246 -16.08 -31.68 7.52
CA GLY A 246 -16.82 -30.92 6.51
C GLY A 246 -16.35 -29.47 6.36
N GLU A 247 -15.22 -29.11 6.97
CA GLU A 247 -14.58 -27.81 6.83
C GLU A 247 -13.60 -27.85 5.65
N MET A 248 -14.05 -27.43 4.47
CA MET A 248 -13.17 -27.28 3.31
C MET A 248 -12.03 -26.27 3.60
N PRO A 249 -10.75 -26.66 3.46
CA PRO A 249 -9.61 -25.77 3.66
C PRO A 249 -9.66 -24.56 2.73
N GLY A 250 -9.54 -23.35 3.28
CA GLY A 250 -9.65 -22.09 2.52
C GLY A 250 -11.08 -21.54 2.37
N MET A 251 -12.11 -22.33 2.69
CA MET A 251 -13.51 -21.88 2.88
C MET A 251 -13.91 -21.87 4.37
N GLY A 252 -13.01 -22.33 5.26
CA GLY A 252 -13.18 -22.41 6.71
C GLY A 252 -13.48 -21.05 7.34
N GLY A 253 -14.76 -20.80 7.59
CA GLY A 253 -15.28 -19.61 8.26
C GLY A 253 -16.46 -18.92 7.55
N MET A 254 -16.68 -19.18 6.25
CA MET A 254 -17.82 -18.64 5.50
C MET A 254 -18.97 -19.64 5.30
N HIS A 255 -18.98 -20.77 6.00
CA HIS A 255 -20.22 -21.55 6.18
C HIS A 255 -21.22 -20.73 7.01
N MET A 256 -22.00 -19.96 6.26
CA MET A 256 -23.30 -19.35 6.51
C MET A 256 -23.81 -19.47 7.95
N ARG A 257 -23.24 -18.68 8.86
CA ARG A 257 -24.10 -18.07 9.88
C ARG A 257 -25.16 -17.26 9.17
N SER A 258 -26.39 -17.24 9.70
CA SER A 258 -27.48 -16.50 9.08
C SER A 258 -27.06 -15.05 8.80
N PRO A 259 -27.60 -14.38 7.77
CA PRO A 259 -27.38 -12.95 7.57
C PRO A 259 -27.59 -12.13 8.85
N GLU A 260 -28.55 -12.54 9.68
CA GLU A 260 -28.85 -11.96 11.00
C GLU A 260 -27.68 -12.08 11.99
N ASP A 261 -27.08 -13.27 12.12
CA ASP A 261 -25.94 -13.50 13.01
C ASP A 261 -24.71 -12.67 12.60
N ARG A 262 -24.51 -12.50 11.28
CA ARG A 262 -23.42 -11.66 10.77
C ARG A 262 -23.66 -10.18 11.07
N MET A 263 -24.89 -9.69 10.88
CA MET A 263 -25.26 -8.32 11.24
C MET A 263 -25.07 -8.07 12.74
N LYS A 264 -25.55 -8.99 13.59
CA LYS A 264 -25.38 -8.90 15.04
C LYS A 264 -23.91 -8.83 15.45
N ARG A 265 -23.04 -9.67 14.86
CA ARG A 265 -21.58 -9.61 15.11
C ARG A 265 -20.96 -8.29 14.68
N MET A 266 -21.40 -7.73 13.55
CA MET A 266 -20.90 -6.44 13.07
C MET A 266 -21.34 -5.29 13.97
N GLU A 267 -22.57 -5.33 14.49
CA GLU A 267 -23.06 -4.37 15.48
C GLU A 267 -22.28 -4.48 16.80
N GLU A 268 -22.06 -5.70 17.30
CA GLU A 268 -21.21 -5.95 18.48
C GLU A 268 -19.78 -5.44 18.27
N LEU A 269 -19.22 -5.65 17.07
CA LEU A 269 -17.90 -5.14 16.70
C LEU A 269 -17.86 -3.61 16.64
N ALA A 270 -18.87 -2.98 16.03
CA ALA A 270 -18.98 -1.53 15.92
C ALA A 270 -19.06 -0.87 17.31
N GLU A 271 -19.85 -1.44 18.23
CA GLU A 271 -19.92 -0.94 19.61
C GLU A 271 -18.61 -1.15 20.38
N LYS A 272 -17.90 -2.28 20.16
CA LYS A 272 -16.54 -2.50 20.71
C LYS A 272 -15.55 -1.46 20.20
N VAL A 273 -15.54 -1.18 18.90
CA VAL A 273 -14.66 -0.17 18.29
C VAL A 273 -14.99 1.23 18.80
N LYS A 274 -16.26 1.57 18.94
CA LYS A 274 -16.70 2.84 19.52
C LYS A 274 -16.24 2.98 20.97
N LYS A 275 -16.42 1.97 21.81
CA LYS A 275 -15.92 1.95 23.20
C LYS A 275 -14.40 2.10 23.26
N PHE A 276 -13.69 1.37 22.40
CA PHE A 276 -12.24 1.48 22.28
C PHE A 276 -11.81 2.91 21.90
N ASN A 277 -12.46 3.52 20.91
CA ASN A 277 -12.15 4.88 20.47
C ASN A 277 -12.36 5.93 21.57
N VAL A 278 -13.39 5.79 22.41
CA VAL A 278 -13.58 6.65 23.59
C VAL A 278 -12.40 6.52 24.56
N GLY A 279 -11.99 5.28 24.88
CA GLY A 279 -10.83 5.04 25.74
C GLY A 279 -9.53 5.58 25.15
N LYS A 280 -9.31 5.38 23.85
CA LYS A 280 -8.16 5.90 23.10
C LYS A 280 -8.05 7.43 23.18
N VAL A 281 -9.16 8.14 23.01
CA VAL A 281 -9.21 9.61 23.16
C VAL A 281 -8.86 10.03 24.59
N GLY A 282 -9.34 9.29 25.60
CA GLY A 282 -8.98 9.50 27.00
C GLY A 282 -7.48 9.38 27.25
N LEU A 283 -6.87 8.27 26.81
CA LEU A 283 -5.43 8.02 26.92
C LEU A 283 -4.60 9.11 26.23
N LYS A 284 -5.01 9.53 25.04
CA LYS A 284 -4.38 10.63 24.30
C LYS A 284 -4.42 11.93 25.11
N GLN A 285 -5.58 12.29 25.64
CA GLN A 285 -5.76 13.53 26.40
C GLN A 285 -4.93 13.51 27.68
N GLN A 286 -4.87 12.38 28.37
CA GLN A 286 -4.05 12.20 29.57
C GLN A 286 -2.56 12.37 29.24
N PHE A 287 -2.04 11.66 28.24
CA PHE A 287 -0.65 11.80 27.80
C PHE A 287 -0.30 13.25 27.44
N VAL A 288 -1.15 13.92 26.66
CA VAL A 288 -0.94 15.34 26.28
C VAL A 288 -0.93 16.27 27.50
N THR A 289 -1.84 16.05 28.45
CA THR A 289 -1.94 16.85 29.67
C THR A 289 -0.68 16.69 30.52
N ASP A 290 -0.24 15.45 30.69
CA ASP A 290 0.95 15.09 31.45
C ASP A 290 2.23 15.66 30.85
N VAL A 291 2.39 15.57 29.52
CA VAL A 291 3.53 16.16 28.83
C VAL A 291 3.51 17.69 28.99
N ARG A 292 2.37 18.34 28.78
CA ARG A 292 2.27 19.81 28.94
C ARG A 292 2.56 20.28 30.36
N ALA A 293 2.20 19.51 31.38
CA ALA A 293 2.41 19.88 32.78
C ALA A 293 3.89 19.96 33.18
N MET A 294 4.80 19.35 32.43
CA MET A 294 6.25 19.39 32.68
C MET A 294 7.03 20.33 31.75
N LEU A 295 6.36 20.99 30.81
CA LEU A 295 6.97 21.94 29.89
C LEU A 295 7.11 23.32 30.56
N GLN A 296 8.19 24.01 30.25
CA GLN A 296 8.36 25.42 30.59
C GLN A 296 7.43 26.31 29.74
N PRO A 297 7.13 27.54 30.16
CA PRO A 297 6.24 28.43 29.41
C PRO A 297 6.64 28.65 27.95
N ASP A 298 7.93 28.84 27.67
CA ASP A 298 8.48 29.01 26.32
C ASP A 298 8.36 27.75 25.46
N GLN A 299 8.45 26.57 26.07
CA GLN A 299 8.22 25.29 25.39
C GLN A 299 6.73 25.06 25.11
N LEU A 300 5.84 25.50 26.01
CA LEU A 300 4.39 25.48 25.80
C LEU A 300 3.97 26.32 24.59
N ASP A 301 4.63 27.45 24.36
CA ASP A 301 4.41 28.29 23.18
C ASP A 301 4.80 27.60 21.87
N ARG A 302 5.69 26.58 21.93
CA ARG A 302 6.06 25.73 20.78
C ARG A 302 5.10 24.56 20.54
N TRP A 303 4.18 24.29 21.47
CA TRP A 303 3.22 23.19 21.33
C TRP A 303 2.42 23.21 20.02
N PRO A 304 1.90 24.37 19.55
CA PRO A 304 1.19 24.41 18.27
C PRO A 304 2.04 23.93 17.09
N ALA A 305 3.36 24.18 17.09
CA ALA A 305 4.26 23.71 16.04
C ALA A 305 4.44 22.18 16.07
N LEU A 306 4.54 21.59 17.26
CA LEU A 306 4.55 20.13 17.43
C LEU A 306 3.24 19.52 16.93
N ASP A 307 2.08 20.07 17.32
CA ASP A 307 0.78 19.54 16.91
C ASP A 307 0.60 19.55 15.38
N ARG A 308 0.98 20.66 14.72
CA ARG A 308 1.00 20.75 13.25
C ARG A 308 1.86 19.65 12.62
N ALA A 309 3.07 19.45 13.13
CA ALA A 309 3.99 18.45 12.62
C ALA A 309 3.48 17.01 12.84
N LEU A 310 2.86 16.72 13.99
CA LEU A 310 2.25 15.43 14.27
C LEU A 310 1.06 15.13 13.36
N VAL A 311 0.15 16.10 13.17
CA VAL A 311 -0.99 15.97 12.25
C VAL A 311 -0.50 15.73 10.82
N ARG A 312 0.50 16.48 10.37
CA ARG A 312 1.13 16.31 9.07
C ARG A 312 1.71 14.91 8.91
N LYS A 313 2.65 14.51 9.78
CA LYS A 313 3.30 13.19 9.75
C LYS A 313 2.30 12.02 9.75
N LYS A 314 1.23 12.11 10.56
CA LYS A 314 0.31 10.98 10.77
C LYS A 314 -0.78 10.89 9.71
N THR A 315 -1.28 12.02 9.23
CA THR A 315 -2.51 12.05 8.43
C THR A 315 -2.28 12.41 6.98
N LEU A 316 -1.20 13.12 6.64
CA LEU A 316 -0.86 13.42 5.24
C LEU A 316 -0.67 12.15 4.39
N PRO A 317 -0.04 11.06 4.89
CA PRO A 317 0.11 9.82 4.12
C PRO A 317 -1.21 9.13 3.73
N ALA A 318 -2.33 9.47 4.37
CA ALA A 318 -3.67 8.97 4.04
C ALA A 318 -4.34 9.72 2.87
N GLY A 319 -3.58 10.57 2.16
CA GLY A 319 -4.04 11.20 0.93
C GLY A 319 -4.33 10.19 -0.18
N GLU A 320 -5.41 10.41 -0.91
CA GLU A 320 -5.84 9.55 -2.02
C GLU A 320 -5.62 10.21 -3.38
N LEU A 321 -5.59 11.54 -3.43
CA LEU A 321 -5.35 12.28 -4.67
C LEU A 321 -3.85 12.43 -4.93
N ALA A 322 -3.47 12.45 -6.20
CA ALA A 322 -2.10 12.79 -6.59
C ALA A 322 -1.77 14.23 -6.15
N GLY A 323 -0.64 14.43 -5.48
CA GLY A 323 -0.21 15.69 -4.87
C GLY A 323 -0.76 15.96 -3.47
N GLU A 324 -1.74 15.19 -2.98
CA GLU A 324 -2.27 15.36 -1.62
C GLU A 324 -1.25 14.95 -0.54
N ARG A 325 -0.43 13.93 -0.83
CA ARG A 325 0.50 13.30 0.15
C ARG A 325 1.85 14.02 0.29
N THR A 326 2.06 15.12 -0.41
CA THR A 326 3.36 15.79 -0.47
C THR A 326 3.63 16.61 0.79
N ASP A 327 4.74 16.36 1.48
CA ASP A 327 5.23 17.22 2.56
C ASP A 327 6.39 18.08 2.05
N LEU A 328 6.14 19.36 1.81
CA LEU A 328 7.20 20.25 1.31
C LEU A 328 8.34 20.45 2.31
N THR A 329 8.10 20.22 3.60
CA THR A 329 9.15 20.27 4.64
C THR A 329 10.16 19.14 4.42
N GLU A 330 9.66 17.94 4.09
CA GLU A 330 10.49 16.77 3.76
C GLU A 330 11.23 16.98 2.43
N VAL A 331 10.54 17.53 1.42
CA VAL A 331 11.17 17.87 0.13
C VAL A 331 12.32 18.86 0.32
N LEU A 332 12.11 19.93 1.09
CA LEU A 332 13.13 20.94 1.38
C LEU A 332 14.32 20.34 2.14
N GLY A 333 14.08 19.45 3.11
CA GLY A 333 15.15 18.72 3.80
C GLY A 333 16.01 17.83 2.88
N GLY A 334 15.48 17.47 1.70
CA GLY A 334 16.21 16.74 0.66
C GLY A 334 17.02 17.62 -0.30
N VAL A 335 16.95 18.95 -0.18
CA VAL A 335 17.69 19.93 -0.97
C VAL A 335 18.68 20.65 -0.06
N TYR A 336 19.89 20.93 -0.55
CA TYR A 336 20.86 21.73 0.20
C TYR A 336 20.45 23.20 0.09
N LEU A 337 20.00 23.78 1.21
CA LEU A 337 19.67 25.19 1.33
C LEU A 337 20.79 25.90 2.08
N SER A 338 21.26 27.04 1.57
CA SER A 338 22.13 27.94 2.32
C SER A 338 21.40 28.51 3.54
N GLU A 339 22.15 28.98 4.54
CA GLU A 339 21.54 29.65 5.72
C GLU A 339 20.70 30.86 5.31
N ALA A 340 21.15 31.62 4.30
CA ALA A 340 20.42 32.75 3.74
C ALA A 340 19.09 32.33 3.10
N GLU A 341 19.07 31.29 2.27
CA GLU A 341 17.83 30.76 1.69
C GLU A 341 16.88 30.22 2.77
N GLN A 342 17.40 29.59 3.83
CA GLN A 342 16.59 29.10 4.95
C GLN A 342 15.90 30.24 5.70
N GLU A 343 16.63 31.34 5.95
CA GLU A 343 16.07 32.54 6.56
C GLU A 343 15.04 33.21 5.63
N GLU A 344 15.33 33.30 4.33
CA GLU A 344 14.45 33.92 3.33
C GLU A 344 13.09 33.21 3.22
N ILE A 345 13.08 31.86 3.21
CA ILE A 345 11.83 31.09 3.09
C ILE A 345 11.10 30.86 4.42
N ALA A 346 11.67 31.27 5.56
CA ALA A 346 11.18 30.88 6.89
C ALA A 346 9.70 31.28 7.12
N GLU A 347 9.32 32.51 6.76
CA GLU A 347 7.94 33.00 6.91
C GLU A 347 6.97 32.25 5.97
N THR A 348 7.38 32.01 4.72
CA THR A 348 6.60 31.26 3.73
C THR A 348 6.40 29.81 4.15
N LEU A 349 7.44 29.17 4.70
CA LEU A 349 7.38 27.81 5.21
C LEU A 349 6.46 27.73 6.43
N TRP A 350 6.50 28.71 7.32
CA TRP A 350 5.57 28.79 8.43
C TRP A 350 4.11 28.94 7.97
N GLY A 351 3.86 29.80 6.98
CA GLY A 351 2.56 29.95 6.32
C GLY A 351 2.06 28.64 5.71
N TYR A 352 2.96 27.87 5.06
CA TYR A 352 2.66 26.54 4.53
C TYR A 352 2.21 25.59 5.63
N GLU A 353 2.96 25.49 6.73
CA GLU A 353 2.63 24.58 7.83
C GLU A 353 1.24 24.89 8.42
N MET A 354 0.90 26.18 8.58
CA MET A 354 -0.41 26.60 9.07
C MET A 354 -1.53 26.27 8.10
N ALA A 355 -1.38 26.65 6.82
CA ALA A 355 -2.38 26.40 5.80
C ALA A 355 -2.63 24.90 5.60
N LEU A 356 -1.57 24.10 5.62
CA LEU A 356 -1.67 22.66 5.49
C LEU A 356 -2.35 22.05 6.71
N HIS A 357 -2.00 22.47 7.92
CA HIS A 357 -2.63 21.96 9.13
C HIS A 357 -4.14 22.27 9.16
N ASP A 358 -4.57 23.48 8.80
CA ASP A 358 -6.00 23.82 8.71
C ASP A 358 -6.72 22.93 7.68
N ALA A 359 -6.14 22.78 6.47
CA ALA A 359 -6.70 21.93 5.43
C ALA A 359 -6.81 20.45 5.87
N LEU A 360 -5.75 19.91 6.49
CA LEU A 360 -5.72 18.55 7.03
C LEU A 360 -6.74 18.36 8.15
N THR A 361 -6.87 19.33 9.06
CA THR A 361 -7.83 19.27 10.18
C THR A 361 -9.26 19.22 9.66
N ARG A 362 -9.62 20.08 8.70
CA ARG A 362 -10.95 20.08 8.05
C ARG A 362 -11.23 18.78 7.31
N ARG A 363 -10.25 18.28 6.55
CA ARG A 363 -10.34 17.00 5.84
C ARG A 363 -10.56 15.86 6.83
N ASN A 364 -9.71 15.73 7.83
CA ASN A 364 -9.72 14.64 8.80
C ASN A 364 -11.03 14.62 9.60
N ALA A 365 -11.50 15.79 10.05
CA ALA A 365 -12.77 15.92 10.77
C ALA A 365 -13.98 15.46 9.94
N PHE A 366 -13.99 15.78 8.64
CA PHE A 366 -15.06 15.33 7.75
C PHE A 366 -14.97 13.83 7.45
N LEU A 367 -13.79 13.36 7.04
CA LEU A 367 -13.56 11.97 6.62
C LEU A 367 -13.85 10.97 7.74
N ALA A 368 -13.56 11.30 9.00
CA ALA A 368 -13.88 10.46 10.16
C ALA A 368 -15.37 10.06 10.26
N SER A 369 -16.27 10.81 9.62
CA SER A 369 -17.70 10.52 9.58
C SER A 369 -18.25 10.26 8.17
N ALA A 370 -17.45 10.49 7.13
CA ALA A 370 -17.90 10.46 5.73
C ALA A 370 -18.31 9.06 5.29
N GLU A 371 -17.51 8.05 5.65
CA GLU A 371 -17.78 6.65 5.29
C GLU A 371 -19.11 6.16 5.86
N GLY A 372 -19.35 6.37 7.17
CA GLY A 372 -20.62 6.04 7.80
C GLY A 372 -21.82 6.78 7.18
N LYS A 373 -21.64 8.03 6.75
CA LYS A 373 -22.68 8.79 6.03
C LYS A 373 -22.97 8.20 4.65
N ILE A 374 -21.95 7.79 3.90
CA ILE A 374 -22.10 7.13 2.61
C ILE A 374 -22.82 5.79 2.79
N GLY A 375 -22.34 4.94 3.71
CA GLY A 375 -22.95 3.63 3.99
C GLY A 375 -24.42 3.73 4.39
N ASN A 376 -24.76 4.67 5.29
CA ASN A 376 -26.14 4.91 5.70
C ASN A 376 -27.02 5.43 4.56
N ALA A 377 -26.51 6.34 3.72
CA ALA A 377 -27.23 6.84 2.57
C ALA A 377 -27.53 5.71 1.56
N MET A 378 -26.55 4.85 1.29
CA MET A 378 -26.73 3.69 0.40
C MET A 378 -27.74 2.68 0.96
N LYS A 379 -27.66 2.37 2.26
CA LYS A 379 -28.61 1.48 2.94
C LYS A 379 -30.06 1.99 2.86
N ASN A 380 -30.25 3.30 2.90
CA ASN A 380 -31.57 3.93 2.87
C ASN A 380 -32.09 4.20 1.45
N GLY A 381 -31.38 3.77 0.40
CA GLY A 381 -31.75 4.06 -0.98
C GLY A 381 -31.63 5.56 -1.34
N GLU A 382 -30.70 6.29 -0.72
CA GLU A 382 -30.42 7.71 -0.94
C GLU A 382 -29.06 7.91 -1.68
N PRO A 383 -28.86 7.39 -2.91
CA PRO A 383 -27.57 7.47 -3.59
C PRO A 383 -27.11 8.91 -3.87
N ASP A 384 -28.04 9.85 -4.09
CA ASP A 384 -27.72 11.26 -4.27
C ASP A 384 -27.07 11.89 -3.03
N ARG A 385 -27.47 11.44 -1.83
CA ARG A 385 -26.84 11.87 -0.59
C ARG A 385 -25.44 11.29 -0.44
N ALA A 386 -25.24 10.04 -0.81
CA ALA A 386 -23.91 9.42 -0.84
C ALA A 386 -22.97 10.19 -1.80
N ILE A 387 -23.47 10.54 -2.99
CA ILE A 387 -22.76 11.35 -3.98
C ILE A 387 -22.35 12.71 -3.39
N ALA A 388 -23.28 13.43 -2.75
CA ALA A 388 -22.97 14.72 -2.13
C ALA A 388 -21.90 14.63 -1.03
N VAL A 389 -21.89 13.54 -0.24
CA VAL A 389 -20.85 13.28 0.76
C VAL A 389 -19.50 13.04 0.08
N ALA A 390 -19.46 12.23 -0.99
CA ALA A 390 -18.25 11.95 -1.75
C ALA A 390 -17.67 13.21 -2.43
N GLU A 391 -18.52 14.08 -2.99
CA GLU A 391 -18.09 15.36 -3.57
C GLU A 391 -17.49 16.30 -2.52
N ARG A 392 -18.08 16.35 -1.32
CA ARG A 392 -17.51 17.13 -0.22
C ARG A 392 -16.18 16.55 0.26
N SER A 393 -16.04 15.23 0.33
CA SER A 393 -14.75 14.57 0.60
C SER A 393 -13.70 14.97 -0.44
N ALA A 394 -14.04 14.89 -1.73
CA ALA A 394 -13.15 15.25 -2.84
C ALA A 394 -12.72 16.72 -2.78
N THR A 395 -13.64 17.62 -2.42
CA THR A 395 -13.36 19.05 -2.25
C THR A 395 -12.33 19.29 -1.15
N LEU A 396 -12.48 18.64 0.01
CA LEU A 396 -11.55 18.80 1.14
C LEU A 396 -10.17 18.19 0.85
N ARG A 397 -10.11 17.04 0.16
CA ARG A 397 -8.84 16.46 -0.31
C ARG A 397 -8.15 17.37 -1.34
N THR A 398 -8.93 17.96 -2.25
CA THR A 398 -8.42 18.91 -3.24
C THR A 398 -7.82 20.15 -2.58
N ALA A 399 -8.43 20.66 -1.51
CA ALA A 399 -7.88 21.79 -0.75
C ALA A 399 -6.49 21.50 -0.16
N VAL A 400 -6.25 20.30 0.38
CA VAL A 400 -4.91 19.88 0.86
C VAL A 400 -3.90 19.88 -0.29
N ARG A 401 -4.26 19.29 -1.44
CA ARG A 401 -3.43 19.29 -2.64
C ARG A 401 -3.12 20.71 -3.14
N ASP A 402 -4.12 21.59 -3.17
CA ASP A 402 -3.94 22.96 -3.66
C ASP A 402 -3.03 23.78 -2.73
N VAL A 403 -3.06 23.55 -1.41
CA VAL A 403 -2.07 24.12 -0.47
C VAL A 403 -0.66 23.66 -0.84
N ASN A 404 -0.45 22.35 -1.05
CA ASN A 404 0.87 21.84 -1.45
C ASN A 404 1.34 22.43 -2.79
N GLU A 405 0.46 22.51 -3.79
CA GLU A 405 0.84 23.04 -5.11
C GLU A 405 1.15 24.54 -5.08
N SER A 406 0.34 25.34 -4.37
CA SER A 406 0.54 26.79 -4.26
C SER A 406 1.81 27.14 -3.49
N TYR A 407 2.05 26.51 -2.35
CA TYR A 407 3.25 26.77 -1.55
C TYR A 407 4.52 26.23 -2.19
N ARG A 408 4.45 25.17 -3.01
CA ARG A 408 5.60 24.77 -3.86
C ARG A 408 6.06 25.93 -4.73
N ASP A 409 5.12 26.61 -5.38
CA ASP A 409 5.46 27.68 -6.32
C ASP A 409 5.91 28.96 -5.58
N LEU A 410 5.31 29.28 -4.42
CA LEU A 410 5.73 30.39 -3.55
C LEU A 410 7.15 30.19 -2.99
N LEU A 411 7.43 29.02 -2.42
CA LEU A 411 8.76 28.69 -1.88
C LEU A 411 9.82 28.73 -2.98
N ALA A 412 9.53 28.12 -4.14
CA ALA A 412 10.47 28.10 -5.25
C ALA A 412 10.72 29.49 -5.88
N ALA A 413 9.90 30.49 -5.60
CA ALA A 413 10.11 31.87 -6.07
C ALA A 413 11.08 32.67 -5.18
N GLN A 414 11.40 32.15 -3.99
CA GLN A 414 12.30 32.74 -2.99
C GLN A 414 13.64 31.97 -2.88
N LEU A 415 13.89 31.05 -3.80
CA LEU A 415 15.11 30.25 -3.84
C LEU A 415 15.94 30.66 -5.06
N GLU A 416 17.25 30.48 -4.97
CA GLU A 416 18.16 30.65 -6.10
C GLU A 416 17.77 29.71 -7.26
N ALA A 417 18.06 30.11 -8.49
CA ALA A 417 17.50 29.46 -9.68
C ALA A 417 17.74 27.93 -9.73
N ASP A 418 18.96 27.50 -9.40
CA ASP A 418 19.34 26.08 -9.39
C ASP A 418 18.67 25.31 -8.24
N THR A 419 18.64 25.90 -7.03
CA THR A 419 17.96 25.35 -5.85
C THR A 419 16.46 25.23 -6.10
N ALA A 420 15.84 26.27 -6.66
CA ALA A 420 14.44 26.32 -7.03
C ALA A 420 14.09 25.22 -8.05
N ALA A 421 14.91 25.03 -9.07
CA ALA A 421 14.71 23.97 -10.07
C ALA A 421 14.81 22.57 -9.44
N ALA A 422 15.81 22.34 -8.57
CA ALA A 422 15.97 21.08 -7.85
C ALA A 422 14.80 20.80 -6.90
N PHE A 423 14.36 21.81 -6.14
CA PHE A 423 13.20 21.74 -5.25
C PHE A 423 11.91 21.43 -6.01
N ARG A 424 11.60 22.18 -7.08
CA ARG A 424 10.41 21.94 -7.91
C ARG A 424 10.39 20.53 -8.47
N ARG A 425 11.52 20.05 -8.99
CA ARG A 425 11.63 18.68 -9.53
C ARG A 425 11.31 17.63 -8.46
N ARG A 426 11.94 17.71 -7.28
CA ARG A 426 11.68 16.77 -6.18
C ARG A 426 10.24 16.85 -5.68
N ALA A 427 9.69 18.05 -5.53
CA ALA A 427 8.30 18.25 -5.15
C ALA A 427 7.33 17.59 -6.14
N LEU A 428 7.59 17.71 -7.45
CA LEU A 428 6.78 17.07 -8.49
C LEU A 428 6.92 15.55 -8.50
N GLU A 429 8.13 15.03 -8.29
CA GLU A 429 8.39 13.59 -8.16
C GLU A 429 7.64 12.97 -6.99
N GLN A 430 7.65 13.62 -5.82
CA GLN A 430 6.90 13.16 -4.65
C GLN A 430 5.38 13.34 -4.83
N SER A 431 4.94 14.43 -5.46
CA SER A 431 3.52 14.72 -5.66
C SER A 431 2.87 13.82 -6.70
N TYR A 432 3.56 13.54 -7.81
CA TYR A 432 3.03 12.75 -8.91
C TYR A 432 4.07 11.70 -9.36
N PRO A 433 4.38 10.70 -8.53
CA PRO A 433 5.42 9.73 -8.82
C PRO A 433 5.16 8.94 -10.11
N LYS A 434 3.88 8.66 -10.44
CA LYS A 434 3.52 8.00 -11.71
C LYS A 434 3.80 8.87 -12.95
N ILE A 435 3.84 10.20 -12.77
CA ILE A 435 4.08 11.17 -13.82
C ILE A 435 5.59 11.41 -13.97
N TYR A 436 6.28 11.78 -12.90
CA TYR A 436 7.66 12.27 -12.97
C TYR A 436 8.75 11.22 -12.70
N ARG A 437 8.41 9.96 -12.36
CA ARG A 437 9.43 8.90 -12.23
C ARG A 437 10.21 8.68 -13.55
N PRO A 438 11.49 8.30 -13.48
CA PRO A 438 12.25 7.87 -14.66
C PRO A 438 11.52 6.79 -15.46
N ARG A 439 11.49 6.96 -16.78
CA ARG A 439 10.74 6.13 -17.71
C ARG A 439 11.64 5.13 -18.42
N HIS A 440 11.04 4.24 -19.22
CA HIS A 440 11.80 3.28 -20.00
C HIS A 440 12.74 3.96 -20.99
N ALA A 441 12.28 5.01 -21.67
CA ALA A 441 13.12 5.79 -22.58
C ALA A 441 14.33 6.42 -21.85
N ASP A 442 14.15 7.01 -20.65
CA ASP A 442 15.28 7.53 -19.86
C ASP A 442 16.34 6.44 -19.61
N LYS A 443 15.92 5.22 -19.25
CA LYS A 443 16.83 4.08 -19.03
C LYS A 443 17.56 3.66 -20.31
N VAL A 444 16.86 3.70 -21.44
CA VAL A 444 17.40 3.31 -22.75
C VAL A 444 18.40 4.36 -23.25
N PHE A 445 18.12 5.65 -23.12
CA PHE A 445 19.08 6.72 -23.43
C PHE A 445 20.32 6.65 -22.52
N ALA A 446 20.11 6.47 -21.21
CA ALA A 446 21.22 6.32 -20.27
C ALA A 446 22.07 5.06 -20.55
N ALA A 447 21.49 3.99 -21.11
CA ALA A 447 22.24 2.82 -21.54
C ALA A 447 23.02 3.11 -22.83
N ALA A 448 22.39 3.76 -23.81
CA ALA A 448 23.04 4.14 -25.06
C ALA A 448 24.27 5.02 -24.83
N GLN A 449 24.17 6.04 -23.96
CA GLN A 449 25.30 6.91 -23.63
C GLN A 449 26.49 6.19 -22.98
N ARG A 450 26.29 4.99 -22.43
CA ARG A 450 27.33 4.16 -21.80
C ARG A 450 27.90 3.10 -22.75
N ILE A 451 27.44 3.01 -23.99
CA ILE A 451 27.99 2.08 -24.97
C ILE A 451 29.41 2.52 -25.33
N ASP A 452 30.38 1.64 -25.09
CA ASP A 452 31.77 1.86 -25.48
C ASP A 452 31.93 1.82 -27.01
N GLY A 453 32.83 2.65 -27.54
CA GLY A 453 33.13 2.68 -28.97
C GLY A 453 32.04 3.36 -29.84
N LEU A 454 31.11 4.10 -29.25
CA LEU A 454 30.26 5.02 -30.03
C LEU A 454 31.11 6.08 -30.71
N GLU A 455 30.93 6.24 -32.02
CA GLU A 455 31.48 7.36 -32.78
C GLU A 455 31.02 8.69 -32.18
N ASP A 456 31.89 9.69 -32.17
CA ASP A 456 31.62 10.99 -31.53
C ASP A 456 30.39 11.69 -32.11
N GLU A 457 30.17 11.57 -33.43
CA GLU A 457 28.99 12.10 -34.11
C GLU A 457 27.70 11.40 -33.64
N THR A 458 27.72 10.06 -33.53
CA THR A 458 26.58 9.29 -33.01
C THR A 458 26.30 9.67 -31.56
N ARG A 459 27.33 9.79 -30.72
CA ARG A 459 27.19 10.18 -29.31
C ARG A 459 26.53 11.57 -29.17
N ALA A 460 27.02 12.55 -29.93
CA ALA A 460 26.43 13.89 -29.95
C ALA A 460 24.96 13.85 -30.41
N GLY A 461 24.64 13.04 -31.42
CA GLY A 461 23.27 12.84 -31.87
C GLY A 461 22.36 12.18 -30.81
N VAL A 462 22.87 11.21 -30.04
CA VAL A 462 22.13 10.59 -28.92
C VAL A 462 21.82 11.64 -27.84
N ASP A 463 22.79 12.49 -27.51
CA ASP A 463 22.63 13.55 -26.50
C ASP A 463 21.60 14.60 -26.96
N GLU A 464 21.68 15.06 -28.20
CA GLU A 464 20.69 15.99 -28.77
C GLU A 464 19.28 15.39 -28.79
N LEU A 465 19.16 14.12 -29.22
CA LEU A 465 17.88 13.41 -29.22
C LEU A 465 17.32 13.25 -27.80
N TYR A 466 18.18 13.01 -26.80
CA TYR A 466 17.76 12.93 -25.41
C TYR A 466 17.27 14.28 -24.88
N HIS A 467 17.96 15.38 -25.19
CA HIS A 467 17.51 16.73 -24.83
C HIS A 467 16.14 17.05 -25.45
N ALA A 468 15.94 16.72 -26.72
CA ALA A 468 14.65 16.88 -27.40
C ALA A 468 13.54 16.03 -26.73
N TYR A 469 13.83 14.75 -26.43
CA TYR A 469 12.91 13.87 -25.70
C TYR A 469 12.48 14.49 -24.36
N ARG A 470 13.44 14.99 -23.58
CA ARG A 470 13.19 15.55 -22.24
C ARG A 470 12.32 16.81 -22.30
N ALA A 471 12.56 17.69 -23.27
CA ALA A 471 11.74 18.88 -23.47
C ALA A 471 10.28 18.53 -23.85
N GLU A 472 10.07 17.57 -24.75
CA GLU A 472 8.71 17.10 -25.09
C GLU A 472 8.05 16.35 -23.93
N LEU A 473 8.82 15.55 -23.18
CA LEU A 473 8.32 14.80 -22.03
C LEU A 473 7.84 15.73 -20.92
N GLU A 474 8.53 16.84 -20.66
CA GLU A 474 8.12 17.85 -19.69
C GLU A 474 6.75 18.43 -20.05
N THR A 475 6.55 18.80 -21.31
CA THR A 475 5.27 19.29 -21.82
C THR A 475 4.16 18.23 -21.67
N MET A 476 4.44 16.97 -22.00
CA MET A 476 3.46 15.88 -21.81
C MET A 476 3.16 15.60 -20.34
N ASN A 477 4.17 15.61 -19.47
CA ASN A 477 3.99 15.40 -18.04
C ASN A 477 3.09 16.47 -17.45
N GLU A 478 3.25 17.73 -17.87
CA GLU A 478 2.37 18.82 -17.46
C GLU A 478 0.93 18.60 -17.93
N GLN A 479 0.72 18.15 -19.18
CA GLN A 479 -0.62 17.83 -19.67
C GLN A 479 -1.26 16.69 -18.87
N VAL A 480 -0.53 15.60 -18.62
CA VAL A 480 -1.02 14.48 -17.79
C VAL A 480 -1.35 14.98 -16.38
N ARG A 481 -0.49 15.80 -15.78
CA ARG A 481 -0.72 16.38 -14.44
C ARG A 481 -2.03 17.17 -14.40
N ARG A 482 -2.27 18.05 -15.39
CA ARG A 482 -3.51 18.82 -15.50
C ARG A 482 -4.74 17.92 -15.66
N THR A 483 -4.66 16.90 -16.52
CA THR A 483 -5.76 15.93 -16.72
C THR A 483 -6.07 15.17 -15.44
N VAL A 484 -5.05 14.69 -14.72
CA VAL A 484 -5.22 14.03 -13.42
C VAL A 484 -5.86 14.99 -12.42
N LYS A 485 -5.33 16.22 -12.29
CA LYS A 485 -5.86 17.24 -11.37
C LYS A 485 -7.35 17.50 -11.61
N GLN A 486 -7.75 17.61 -12.86
CA GLN A 486 -9.12 17.90 -13.28
C GLN A 486 -10.09 16.75 -13.01
N HIS A 487 -9.67 15.51 -13.22
CA HIS A 487 -10.61 14.40 -13.32
C HIS A 487 -10.56 13.38 -12.17
N GLU A 488 -9.41 13.26 -11.49
CA GLU A 488 -9.25 12.36 -10.35
C GLU A 488 -10.22 12.63 -9.18
N PRO A 489 -10.52 13.90 -8.79
CA PRO A 489 -11.45 14.17 -7.67
C PRO A 489 -12.86 13.62 -7.90
N ALA A 490 -13.29 13.48 -9.15
CA ALA A 490 -14.62 12.99 -9.50
C ALA A 490 -14.72 11.45 -9.46
N ARG A 491 -13.63 10.72 -9.21
CA ARG A 491 -13.60 9.25 -9.29
C ARG A 491 -14.61 8.59 -8.33
N SER A 492 -14.64 9.00 -7.06
CA SER A 492 -15.57 8.44 -6.07
C SER A 492 -17.03 8.77 -6.38
N ARG A 493 -17.28 9.98 -6.90
CA ARG A 493 -18.60 10.39 -7.38
C ARG A 493 -19.08 9.48 -8.51
N ARG A 494 -18.26 9.29 -9.55
CA ARG A 494 -18.61 8.42 -10.70
C ARG A 494 -18.82 6.97 -10.28
N ALA A 495 -18.01 6.46 -9.35
CA ALA A 495 -18.23 5.13 -8.80
C ALA A 495 -19.62 5.00 -8.15
N LEU A 496 -20.07 6.01 -7.38
CA LEU A 496 -21.40 6.03 -6.79
C LEU A 496 -22.52 6.25 -7.83
N GLU A 497 -22.26 7.03 -8.89
CA GLU A 497 -23.19 7.18 -10.03
C GLU A 497 -23.43 5.83 -10.73
N HIS A 498 -22.38 5.03 -10.95
CA HIS A 498 -22.55 3.67 -11.51
C HIS A 498 -23.33 2.75 -10.57
N VAL A 499 -23.10 2.82 -9.26
CA VAL A 499 -23.91 2.05 -8.30
C VAL A 499 -25.38 2.50 -8.34
N LYS A 500 -25.64 3.81 -8.46
CA LYS A 500 -27.00 4.35 -8.62
C LYS A 500 -27.67 3.83 -9.90
N GLU A 501 -26.95 3.81 -11.02
CA GLU A 501 -27.45 3.27 -12.30
C GLU A 501 -27.76 1.77 -12.20
N ALA A 502 -26.88 1.00 -11.56
CA ALA A 502 -27.09 -0.42 -11.31
C ALA A 502 -28.32 -0.68 -10.44
N MET A 503 -28.52 0.11 -9.37
CA MET A 503 -29.71 0.04 -8.51
C MET A 503 -31.01 0.37 -9.27
N ALA A 504 -30.93 1.19 -10.32
CA ALA A 504 -32.06 1.51 -11.19
C ALA A 504 -32.32 0.44 -12.28
N GLY A 505 -31.65 -0.72 -12.22
CA GLY A 505 -31.79 -1.80 -13.20
C GLY A 505 -30.87 -1.67 -14.41
N GLY A 506 -29.90 -0.74 -14.38
CA GLY A 506 -28.84 -0.64 -15.38
C GLY A 506 -27.88 -1.83 -15.33
N SER A 507 -27.20 -2.09 -16.45
CA SER A 507 -26.13 -3.10 -16.49
C SER A 507 -25.00 -2.69 -15.53
N MET A 508 -24.62 -3.61 -14.64
CA MET A 508 -23.41 -3.49 -13.82
C MET A 508 -22.18 -3.71 -14.72
N ASP A 509 -21.85 -2.75 -15.58
CA ASP A 509 -20.48 -2.65 -16.06
C ASP A 509 -19.63 -2.13 -14.90
N LEU A 510 -19.18 -3.08 -14.06
CA LEU A 510 -18.24 -2.85 -12.97
C LEU A 510 -16.82 -2.56 -13.49
N GLY A 511 -16.64 -2.35 -14.79
CA GLY A 511 -15.45 -1.74 -15.34
C GLY A 511 -15.13 -0.53 -14.49
N ILE A 512 -14.08 -0.67 -13.65
CA ILE A 512 -13.52 0.41 -12.83
C ILE A 512 -13.63 1.64 -13.68
N ALA A 513 -14.44 2.63 -13.27
CA ALA A 513 -14.74 3.85 -14.00
C ALA A 513 -13.42 4.58 -14.26
N ASN A 514 -12.70 4.03 -15.23
CA ASN A 514 -11.34 4.33 -15.52
C ASN A 514 -11.49 5.56 -16.36
N ASP A 515 -10.96 6.63 -15.80
CA ASP A 515 -11.06 7.93 -16.41
C ASP A 515 -10.37 7.88 -17.78
N GLU A 516 -11.18 7.72 -18.83
CA GLU A 516 -10.68 7.51 -20.19
C GLU A 516 -9.71 8.62 -20.57
N ARG A 517 -10.00 9.85 -20.13
CA ARG A 517 -9.14 11.02 -20.35
C ARG A 517 -7.78 10.87 -19.68
N ILE A 518 -7.74 10.40 -18.42
CA ILE A 518 -6.46 10.12 -17.74
C ILE A 518 -5.71 9.00 -18.47
N ARG A 519 -6.41 7.93 -18.87
CA ARG A 519 -5.80 6.80 -19.59
C ARG A 519 -5.22 7.25 -20.93
N GLU A 520 -5.98 7.97 -21.74
CA GLU A 520 -5.56 8.54 -23.02
C GLU A 520 -4.35 9.48 -22.86
N ALA A 521 -4.33 10.31 -21.81
CA ALA A 521 -3.18 11.17 -21.53
C ALA A 521 -1.91 10.34 -21.25
N TYR A 522 -2.01 9.28 -20.43
CA TYR A 522 -0.89 8.36 -20.21
C TYR A 522 -0.49 7.58 -21.47
N GLN A 523 -1.45 7.17 -22.31
CA GLN A 523 -1.17 6.49 -23.57
C GLN A 523 -0.41 7.39 -24.54
N ARG A 524 -0.82 8.64 -24.71
CA ARG A 524 -0.10 9.64 -25.53
C ARG A 524 1.34 9.83 -25.04
N ARG A 525 1.52 9.92 -23.72
CA ARG A 525 2.85 9.99 -23.11
C ARG A 525 3.68 8.70 -23.30
N ASN A 526 3.05 7.53 -23.33
CA ASN A 526 3.75 6.27 -23.63
C ASN A 526 4.15 6.18 -25.11
N ALA A 527 3.32 6.68 -26.01
CA ALA A 527 3.63 6.75 -27.43
C ALA A 527 4.84 7.67 -27.71
N LEU A 528 5.00 8.74 -26.92
CA LEU A 528 6.20 9.58 -26.96
C LEU A 528 7.47 8.77 -26.65
N ASP A 529 7.47 8.00 -25.55
CA ASP A 529 8.60 7.13 -25.19
C ASP A 529 8.93 6.16 -26.32
N ASP A 530 7.92 5.46 -26.85
CA ASP A 530 8.09 4.45 -27.89
C ASP A 530 8.63 5.07 -29.19
N ARG A 531 8.21 6.29 -29.53
CA ARG A 531 8.69 7.04 -30.69
C ARG A 531 10.17 7.40 -30.57
N TYR A 532 10.59 7.97 -29.44
CA TYR A 532 11.98 8.38 -29.22
C TYR A 532 12.94 7.20 -29.05
N VAL A 533 12.50 6.12 -28.40
CA VAL A 533 13.29 4.87 -28.35
C VAL A 533 13.49 4.29 -29.75
N LYS A 534 12.49 4.40 -30.63
CA LYS A 534 12.65 3.99 -32.03
C LYS A 534 13.70 4.85 -32.74
N TYR A 535 13.62 6.18 -32.65
CA TYR A 535 14.61 7.07 -33.27
C TYR A 535 16.04 6.78 -32.80
N LEU A 536 16.21 6.54 -31.50
CA LEU A 536 17.51 6.15 -30.97
C LEU A 536 18.02 4.83 -31.57
N ARG A 537 17.16 3.81 -31.70
CA ARG A 537 17.55 2.53 -32.30
C ARG A 537 17.92 2.65 -33.77
N ASP A 538 17.24 3.53 -34.50
CA ASP A 538 17.52 3.77 -35.91
C ASP A 538 18.90 4.47 -36.11
N MET A 539 19.45 5.11 -35.08
CA MET A 539 20.79 5.74 -35.08
C MET A 539 21.93 4.80 -34.69
N LEU A 540 21.62 3.64 -34.12
CA LEU A 540 22.61 2.70 -33.56
C LEU A 540 22.76 1.48 -34.46
N THR A 541 23.94 0.85 -34.42
CA THR A 541 24.13 -0.43 -35.13
C THR A 541 23.33 -1.56 -34.47
N PRO A 542 23.02 -2.66 -35.18
CA PRO A 542 22.29 -3.78 -34.59
C PRO A 542 22.94 -4.34 -33.32
N ASP A 543 24.27 -4.40 -33.28
CA ASP A 543 25.02 -4.88 -32.12
C ASP A 543 24.88 -3.93 -30.93
N GLN A 544 24.90 -2.61 -31.17
CA GLN A 544 24.66 -1.59 -30.15
C GLN A 544 23.21 -1.62 -29.65
N VAL A 545 22.24 -1.84 -30.54
CA VAL A 545 20.82 -1.98 -30.17
C VAL A 545 20.59 -3.19 -29.26
N ALA A 546 21.33 -4.29 -29.48
CA ALA A 546 21.25 -5.48 -28.64
C ALA A 546 21.71 -5.23 -27.18
N LEU A 547 22.53 -4.20 -26.94
CA LEU A 547 22.97 -3.80 -25.60
C LEU A 547 21.92 -2.95 -24.85
N LEU A 548 20.87 -2.48 -25.52
CA LEU A 548 19.87 -1.63 -24.91
C LEU A 548 18.87 -2.42 -24.05
N PRO A 549 18.41 -1.86 -22.91
CA PRO A 549 17.35 -2.46 -22.11
C PRO A 549 16.10 -2.71 -22.95
N THR A 550 15.53 -3.90 -22.83
CA THR A 550 14.25 -4.21 -23.48
C THR A 550 13.08 -3.74 -22.61
N LYS A 551 11.97 -3.36 -23.23
CA LYS A 551 10.74 -3.02 -22.51
C LYS A 551 10.29 -4.31 -21.81
N PRO A 552 10.08 -4.32 -20.48
CA PRO A 552 9.61 -5.51 -19.80
C PRO A 552 8.31 -5.95 -20.49
N LYS A 553 8.28 -7.18 -20.98
CA LYS A 553 7.06 -7.75 -21.56
C LYS A 553 6.01 -7.65 -20.47
N ARG A 554 4.93 -6.90 -20.70
CA ARG A 554 3.75 -6.98 -19.85
C ARG A 554 3.30 -8.42 -19.95
N SER A 555 3.57 -9.23 -18.92
CA SER A 555 3.08 -10.59 -18.88
C SER A 555 1.56 -10.51 -19.08
N LYS A 556 1.08 -11.15 -20.15
CA LYS A 556 -0.37 -11.32 -20.37
C LYS A 556 -0.94 -12.41 -19.43
N GLY A 557 -0.08 -13.06 -18.66
CA GLY A 557 -0.48 -14.03 -17.64
C GLY A 557 -1.09 -13.35 -16.41
N PRO A 558 -1.80 -14.12 -15.57
CA PRO A 558 -2.24 -13.64 -14.27
C PRO A 558 -1.04 -13.04 -13.53
N ILE A 559 -1.24 -11.89 -12.89
CA ILE A 559 -0.22 -11.27 -12.04
C ILE A 559 -0.01 -12.22 -10.87
N ILE A 560 0.93 -13.15 -11.01
CA ILE A 560 1.46 -13.90 -9.87
C ILE A 560 2.33 -12.89 -9.13
N ILE A 561 1.82 -12.41 -8.00
CA ILE A 561 2.62 -11.58 -7.09
C ILE A 561 3.58 -12.54 -6.40
N GLU A 562 4.66 -12.92 -7.09
CA GLU A 562 5.82 -13.51 -6.44
C GLU A 562 6.40 -12.40 -5.56
N ARG A 563 6.29 -12.58 -4.24
CA ARG A 563 7.01 -11.74 -3.28
C ARG A 563 8.48 -12.08 -3.47
N SER A 564 9.18 -11.30 -4.29
CA SER A 564 10.64 -11.29 -4.30
C SER A 564 11.09 -10.94 -2.87
N ALA A 565 11.72 -11.90 -2.19
CA ALA A 565 12.61 -11.59 -1.09
C ALA A 565 13.66 -10.63 -1.66
N ASN A 566 13.83 -9.46 -1.03
CA ASN A 566 14.86 -8.52 -1.44
C ASN A 566 16.22 -9.22 -1.24
N GLU A 567 16.88 -9.56 -2.35
CA GLU A 567 18.32 -9.80 -2.35
C GLU A 567 19.00 -8.47 -1.98
N GLU A 568 19.90 -8.56 -1.00
CA GLU A 568 20.71 -7.46 -0.49
C GLU A 568 21.54 -6.84 -1.61
N TYR A 569 21.50 -5.51 -1.71
CA TYR A 569 22.40 -4.68 -2.51
C TYR A 569 23.23 -3.78 -1.59
#